data_AF-A0A0M3KFJ4-F1
#
_entry.id   AF-A0A0M3KFJ4-F1
#
_cell.length_a   1.000
_cell.length_b   1.000
_cell.length_c   1.000
_cell.angle_alpha   90.00
_cell.angle_beta   90.00
_cell.angle_gamma   90.00
#
_symmetry.space_group_name_H-M   'P 1'
#
loop_
_entity.id
_entity.type
_entity.pdbx_description
1 polymer ?
#
loop_
_entity_poly.entity_id
_entity_poly.type
_entity_poly.pdbx_seq_one_letter_code
_entity_poly.pdbx_strand_id
1 'polypeptide(L)'
;MVNKWPKTNETDLQLYAIPLGGYVTRQRCTASGSGSTFVQGFLDSQWKPDMTVDECKEVVKTAVGLATYRDGSSGGVIRLAVVDKNGTTRSLLRPDTNQFPKFVNIPAHPSFPKHLVQ
;
A
#
# COMPACT_ATOMS: atom_id res chain seq x y z
N MET A 1 -1.17 -6.02 6.70
CA MET A 1 -2.09 -7.17 6.57
C MET A 1 -3.39 -6.82 7.26
N VAL A 2 -4.51 -7.03 6.57
CA VAL A 2 -5.87 -6.72 7.02
C VAL A 2 -6.39 -7.91 7.84
N ASN A 3 -7.00 -7.65 8.99
CA ASN A 3 -7.71 -8.69 9.74
C ASN A 3 -9.13 -8.25 10.14
N LYS A 4 -10.03 -9.24 10.18
CA LYS A 4 -11.39 -9.19 10.72
C LYS A 4 -11.34 -8.89 12.23
N TRP A 5 -12.38 -8.27 12.77
CA TRP A 5 -12.47 -7.99 14.21
C TRP A 5 -12.67 -9.29 15.02
N PRO A 6 -11.82 -9.63 16.02
CA PRO A 6 -12.14 -10.73 16.93
C PRO A 6 -13.09 -10.24 18.02
N LYS A 7 -14.19 -10.99 18.22
CA LYS A 7 -14.77 -11.08 19.55
C LYS A 7 -13.72 -11.74 20.45
N THR A 8 -13.53 -11.14 21.61
CA THR A 8 -12.60 -11.51 22.68
C THR A 8 -12.44 -13.03 22.86
N ASN A 9 -11.21 -13.55 22.68
CA ASN A 9 -10.63 -14.78 23.26
C ASN A 9 -9.99 -15.84 22.33
N GLU A 10 -9.56 -15.50 21.11
CA GLU A 10 -8.63 -16.36 20.32
C GLU A 10 -7.42 -15.56 19.81
N THR A 11 -6.26 -16.21 19.70
CA THR A 11 -4.96 -15.67 19.28
C THR A 11 -4.96 -15.29 17.79
N ASP A 12 -5.73 -14.27 17.44
CA ASP A 12 -5.85 -13.73 16.09
C ASP A 12 -4.67 -12.83 15.70
N LEU A 13 -4.38 -12.75 14.40
CA LEU A 13 -3.38 -11.84 13.83
C LEU A 13 -3.70 -10.38 14.20
N GLN A 14 -2.69 -9.68 14.71
CA GLN A 14 -2.82 -8.29 15.16
C GLN A 14 -1.83 -7.40 14.43
N LEU A 15 -2.26 -6.16 14.16
CA LEU A 15 -1.45 -5.12 13.56
C LEU A 15 -1.35 -3.95 14.55
N TYR A 16 -0.11 -3.58 14.88
CA TYR A 16 0.20 -2.45 15.74
C TYR A 16 1.06 -1.45 15.00
N ALA A 17 0.73 -0.17 15.13
CA ALA A 17 1.53 0.94 14.65
C ALA A 17 2.25 1.60 15.84
N ILE A 18 3.56 1.79 15.68
CA ILE A 18 4.44 2.44 16.65
C ILE A 18 5.13 3.61 15.92
N PRO A 19 4.51 4.79 15.87
CA PRO A 19 5.14 5.98 15.31
C PRO A 19 6.30 6.48 16.18
N LEU A 20 7.05 7.46 15.67
CA LEU A 20 8.25 8.02 16.33
C LEU A 20 7.99 8.54 17.75
N GLY A 21 6.74 8.90 18.09
CA GLY A 21 6.34 9.31 19.43
C GLY A 21 6.27 8.19 20.47
N GLY A 22 6.49 6.93 20.08
CA GLY A 22 6.62 5.79 21.00
C GLY A 22 5.32 5.22 21.58
N TYR A 23 4.17 5.83 21.30
CA TYR A 23 2.87 5.27 21.68
C TYR A 23 2.47 4.12 20.73
N VAL A 24 1.66 3.19 21.23
CA VAL A 24 1.25 1.99 20.49
C VAL A 24 -0.23 2.05 20.18
N THR A 25 -0.61 1.87 18.92
CA THR A 25 -2.02 1.78 18.51
C THR A 25 -2.29 0.53 17.70
N ARG A 26 -3.41 -0.13 17.98
CA ARG A 26 -3.90 -1.24 17.15
C ARG A 26 -4.56 -0.66 15.89
N GLN A 27 -4.18 -1.16 14.72
CA GLN A 27 -4.68 -0.69 13.42
C GLN A 27 -5.30 -1.84 12.63
N ARG A 28 -6.19 -1.51 11.70
CA ARG A 28 -6.78 -2.49 10.75
C ARG A 28 -6.01 -2.53 9.43
N CYS A 29 -5.49 -1.39 9.04
CA CYS A 29 -4.58 -1.16 7.93
C CYS A 29 -3.72 0.06 8.29
N THR A 30 -2.45 0.08 7.89
CA THR A 30 -1.57 1.21 8.14
C THR A 30 -0.45 1.27 7.11
N ALA A 31 0.04 2.46 6.83
CA ALA A 31 1.24 2.73 6.05
C ALA A 31 2.18 3.65 6.85
N SER A 32 3.48 3.49 6.64
CA SER A 32 4.53 4.26 7.32
C SER A 32 5.68 4.56 6.34
N GLY A 33 6.52 5.54 6.66
CA GLY A 33 7.55 6.10 5.78
C GLY A 33 7.08 7.34 5.01
N SER A 34 7.97 7.96 4.22
CA SER A 34 7.68 9.17 3.45
C SER A 34 6.54 8.98 2.43
N GLY A 35 6.46 7.79 1.84
CA GLY A 35 5.45 7.44 0.84
C GLY A 35 4.04 7.24 1.39
N SER A 36 3.87 7.10 2.71
CA SER A 36 2.56 6.80 3.31
C SER A 36 1.53 7.91 3.10
N THR A 37 1.98 9.17 3.11
CA THR A 37 1.13 10.35 2.90
C THR A 37 0.37 10.31 1.58
N PHE A 38 0.95 9.71 0.54
CA PHE A 38 0.35 9.64 -0.80
C PHE A 38 -0.73 8.55 -0.93
N VAL A 39 -0.80 7.60 0.00
CA VAL A 39 -1.58 6.37 -0.17
C VAL A 39 -2.58 6.12 0.93
N GLN A 40 -2.58 6.91 2.01
CA GLN A 40 -3.49 6.73 3.14
C GLN A 40 -4.96 6.74 2.70
N GLY A 41 -5.37 7.75 1.91
CA GLY A 41 -6.75 7.82 1.40
C GLY A 41 -7.12 6.68 0.46
N PHE A 42 -6.15 6.16 -0.30
CA PHE A 42 -6.35 4.96 -1.11
C PHE A 42 -6.60 3.75 -0.22
N LEU A 43 -5.75 3.52 0.79
CA LEU A 43 -5.90 2.41 1.73
C LEU A 43 -7.23 2.47 2.48
N ASP A 44 -7.65 3.65 2.93
CA ASP A 44 -8.95 3.84 3.59
C ASP A 44 -10.12 3.51 2.65
N SER A 45 -10.02 3.84 1.36
CA SER A 45 -11.06 3.54 0.36
C SER A 45 -11.15 2.07 -0.04
N GLN A 46 -10.02 1.36 -0.02
CA GLN A 46 -9.93 -0.03 -0.48
C GLN A 46 -10.10 -1.04 0.64
N TRP A 47 -9.83 -0.64 1.88
CA TRP A 47 -9.93 -1.53 3.02
C TRP A 47 -11.37 -1.99 3.23
N LYS A 48 -11.54 -3.31 3.37
CA LYS A 48 -12.81 -3.94 3.70
C LYS A 48 -12.59 -5.02 4.76
N PRO A 49 -13.56 -5.29 5.62
CA PRO A 49 -13.54 -6.52 6.40
C PRO A 49 -13.54 -7.72 5.44
N ASP A 50 -12.93 -8.83 5.85
CA ASP A 50 -13.01 -10.12 5.14
C ASP A 50 -12.39 -10.20 3.75
N MET A 51 -11.42 -9.33 3.49
CA MET A 51 -10.62 -9.46 2.28
C MET A 51 -9.89 -10.79 2.25
N THR A 52 -9.93 -11.44 1.09
CA THR A 52 -9.08 -12.59 0.79
C THR A 52 -7.62 -12.18 0.77
N VAL A 53 -6.73 -13.16 0.88
CA VAL A 53 -5.29 -12.93 0.81
C VAL A 53 -4.89 -12.26 -0.51
N ASP A 54 -5.51 -12.64 -1.62
CA ASP A 54 -5.17 -12.10 -2.93
C ASP A 54 -5.71 -10.68 -3.13
N GLU A 55 -6.91 -10.37 -2.62
CA GLU A 55 -7.39 -8.98 -2.58
C GLU A 55 -6.49 -8.10 -1.73
N CYS A 56 -6.03 -8.60 -0.57
CA CYS A 56 -5.07 -7.88 0.27
C CYS A 56 -3.75 -7.63 -0.46
N LYS A 57 -3.24 -8.63 -1.17
CA LYS A 57 -2.00 -8.48 -1.97
C LYS A 57 -2.18 -7.39 -3.02
N GLU A 58 -3.28 -7.38 -3.77
CA GLU A 58 -3.51 -6.38 -4.82
C GLU A 58 -3.68 -4.97 -4.25
N VAL A 59 -4.36 -4.80 -3.11
CA VAL A 59 -4.45 -3.49 -2.43
C VAL A 59 -3.07 -3.01 -1.96
N VAL A 60 -2.29 -3.86 -1.27
CA VAL A 60 -0.95 -3.47 -0.79
C VAL A 60 0.00 -3.18 -1.94
N LYS A 61 0.00 -4.04 -2.96
CA LYS A 61 0.79 -3.87 -4.19
C LYS A 61 0.46 -2.55 -4.88
N THR A 62 -0.82 -2.24 -5.03
CA THR A 62 -1.27 -0.98 -5.66
C THR A 62 -0.87 0.23 -4.81
N ALA A 63 -1.04 0.16 -3.49
CA ALA A 63 -0.62 1.23 -2.58
C ALA A 63 0.89 1.50 -2.69
N VAL A 64 1.74 0.47 -2.60
CA VAL A 64 3.20 0.65 -2.73
C VAL A 64 3.58 1.16 -4.12
N GLY A 65 2.88 0.70 -5.16
CA GLY A 65 3.05 1.24 -6.52
C GLY A 65 2.73 2.73 -6.61
N LEU A 66 1.61 3.18 -6.02
CA LEU A 66 1.22 4.59 -5.98
C LEU A 66 2.22 5.44 -5.20
N ALA A 67 2.71 4.95 -4.05
CA ALA A 67 3.76 5.60 -3.28
C ALA A 67 5.04 5.73 -4.12
N THR A 68 5.47 4.64 -4.77
CA THR A 68 6.65 4.63 -5.66
C THR A 68 6.50 5.60 -6.84
N TYR A 69 5.26 5.81 -7.33
CA TYR A 69 5.01 6.72 -8.44
C TYR A 69 5.05 8.20 -8.04
N ARG A 70 4.78 8.54 -6.77
CA ARG A 70 4.62 9.94 -6.31
C ARG A 70 5.68 10.41 -5.31
N ASP A 71 6.22 9.53 -4.48
CA ASP A 71 7.23 9.86 -3.47
C ASP A 71 8.64 9.69 -4.04
N GLY A 72 9.42 10.78 -4.08
CA GLY A 72 10.79 10.77 -4.59
C GLY A 72 11.78 9.93 -3.76
N SER A 73 11.41 9.56 -2.52
CA SER A 73 12.23 8.67 -1.69
C SER A 73 11.81 7.20 -1.77
N SER A 74 10.75 6.88 -2.52
CA SER A 74 10.24 5.52 -2.71
C SER A 74 10.59 4.98 -4.10
N GLY A 75 11.00 3.71 -4.20
CA GLY A 75 11.40 3.15 -5.49
C GLY A 75 11.91 1.71 -5.44
N GLY A 76 12.41 1.24 -6.60
CA GLY A 76 13.02 -0.07 -6.73
C GLY A 76 12.01 -1.20 -6.95
N VAL A 77 11.89 -2.11 -5.98
CA VAL A 77 11.10 -3.35 -6.08
C VAL A 77 10.09 -3.43 -4.94
N ILE A 78 8.96 -4.10 -5.17
CA ILE A 78 7.98 -4.35 -4.11
C ILE A 78 8.27 -5.72 -3.49
N ARG A 79 8.50 -5.76 -2.18
CA ARG A 79 8.63 -7.00 -1.41
C ARG A 79 7.34 -7.21 -0.62
N LEU A 80 6.66 -8.31 -0.87
CA LEU A 80 5.44 -8.68 -0.15
C LEU A 80 5.71 -9.89 0.74
N ALA A 81 5.19 -9.84 1.96
CA ALA A 81 5.17 -10.95 2.90
C ALA A 81 3.73 -11.18 3.35
N VAL A 82 3.25 -12.41 3.20
CA VAL A 82 1.97 -12.89 3.75
C VAL A 82 2.31 -13.77 4.94
N VAL A 83 1.77 -13.42 6.10
CA VAL A 83 1.94 -14.19 7.33
C VAL A 83 0.61 -14.85 7.66
N ASP A 84 0.62 -16.15 7.87
CA ASP A 84 -0.53 -16.93 8.30
C ASP A 84 -0.11 -17.99 9.33
N LYS A 85 -1.04 -18.86 9.72
CA LYS A 85 -0.79 -19.93 10.70
C LYS A 85 0.22 -20.98 10.23
N ASN A 86 0.44 -21.11 8.91
CA ASN A 86 1.36 -22.08 8.32
C ASN A 86 2.77 -21.49 8.13
N GLY A 87 2.92 -20.16 8.24
CA GLY A 87 4.21 -19.48 8.20
C GLY A 87 4.18 -18.19 7.40
N THR A 88 5.31 -17.87 6.78
CA THR A 88 5.47 -16.63 5.98
C THR A 88 5.80 -16.96 4.54
N THR A 89 4.94 -16.53 3.61
CA THR A 89 5.20 -16.59 2.16
C THR A 89 5.71 -15.24 1.67
N ARG A 90 6.82 -15.24 0.94
CA ARG A 90 7.46 -14.01 0.43
C ARG A 90 7.41 -13.97 -1.10
N SER A 91 7.18 -12.78 -1.65
CA SER A 91 7.21 -12.54 -3.10
C SER A 91 7.90 -11.21 -3.41
N LEU A 92 8.48 -11.14 -4.61
CA LEU A 92 9.23 -9.99 -5.11
C LEU A 92 8.64 -9.56 -6.45
N LEU A 93 8.13 -8.33 -6.53
CA LEU A 93 7.63 -7.75 -7.76
C LEU A 93 8.67 -6.75 -8.27
N ARG A 94 9.21 -7.03 -9.45
CA ARG A 94 10.27 -6.22 -10.06
C ARG A 94 9.69 -5.39 -11.22
N PRO A 95 10.15 -4.15 -11.45
CA PRO A 95 9.64 -3.28 -12.52
C PRO A 95 9.76 -3.85 -13.93
N ASP A 96 10.74 -4.74 -14.18
CA ASP A 96 10.94 -5.43 -15.46
C ASP A 96 9.89 -6.52 -15.73
N THR A 97 9.13 -6.93 -14.71
CA THR A 97 8.09 -7.96 -14.84
C THR A 97 6.71 -7.33 -15.06
N ASN A 98 5.83 -8.05 -15.76
CA ASN A 98 4.46 -7.56 -16.01
C ASN A 98 3.56 -7.53 -14.76
N GLN A 99 4.08 -7.95 -13.61
CA GLN A 99 3.38 -7.95 -12.34
C GLN A 99 3.53 -6.61 -11.59
N PHE A 100 4.45 -5.73 -11.99
CA PHE A 100 4.63 -4.44 -11.32
C PHE A 100 3.48 -3.47 -11.68
N PRO A 101 2.92 -2.72 -10.71
CA PRO A 101 1.85 -1.76 -10.98
C PRO A 101 2.27 -0.70 -12.00
N LYS A 102 1.46 -0.52 -13.04
CA LYS A 102 1.62 0.54 -14.04
C LYS A 102 0.45 1.50 -13.90
N PHE A 103 0.76 2.79 -13.84
CA PHE A 103 -0.24 3.85 -13.75
C PHE A 103 -0.23 4.65 -15.05
N VAL A 104 -1.38 5.21 -15.39
CA VAL A 104 -1.51 6.06 -16.59
C VAL A 104 -0.66 7.32 -16.36
N ASN A 105 0.23 7.62 -17.30
CA ASN A 105 0.94 8.88 -17.30
C ASN A 105 -0.05 9.98 -17.74
N ILE A 106 -0.42 10.85 -16.82
CA ILE A 106 -1.31 11.98 -17.11
C ILE A 106 -0.44 13.05 -17.76
N PRO A 107 -0.70 13.42 -19.04
CA PRO A 107 0.09 14.45 -19.69
C PRO A 107 -0.02 15.76 -18.91
N ALA A 108 1.05 16.55 -18.91
CA ALA A 108 1.00 17.89 -18.34
C ALA A 108 -0.16 18.65 -19.00
N HIS A 109 -1.06 19.20 -18.19
CA HIS A 109 -2.04 20.13 -18.73
C HIS A 109 -1.24 21.33 -19.26
N PRO A 110 -1.34 21.70 -20.54
CA PRO A 110 -0.67 22.88 -21.03
C PRO A 110 -1.22 24.08 -20.26
N SER A 111 -0.41 24.64 -19.36
CA SER A 111 -0.76 25.85 -18.60
C SER A 111 -0.80 27.08 -19.50
N PHE A 112 -0.18 26.99 -20.68
CA PHE A 112 -0.19 28.05 -21.66
C PHE A 112 -1.54 28.12 -22.38
N PRO A 113 -2.09 29.32 -22.57
CA PRO A 113 -3.26 29.49 -23.40
C PRO A 113 -2.96 29.03 -24.83
N LYS A 114 -3.97 28.44 -25.49
CA LYS A 114 -3.85 27.76 -26.80
C LYS A 114 -3.21 28.59 -27.94
N HIS A 115 -3.12 29.91 -27.77
CA HIS A 115 -2.54 30.83 -28.76
C HIS A 115 -1.02 31.06 -28.58
N LEU A 116 -0.44 30.63 -27.47
CA LEU A 116 1.01 30.60 -27.29
C LEU A 116 1.51 29.24 -27.76
N VAL A 117 1.84 29.15 -29.05
CA VAL A 117 2.50 27.99 -29.65
C VAL A 117 3.98 28.10 -29.32
N GLN A 118 4.53 27.07 -28.68
CA GLN A 118 5.96 26.96 -28.39
C GLN A 118 6.67 26.24 -29.53
#